data_AF-A0A3E1DZF8-F1
#
_entry.id   AF-A0A3E1DZF8-F1
#
_cell.length_a   1.000
_cell.length_b   1.000
_cell.length_c   1.000
_cell.angle_alpha   90.00
_cell.angle_beta   90.00
_cell.angle_gamma   90.00
#
_symmetry.space_group_name_H-M   'P 1'
#
loop_
_entity.id
_entity.type
_entity.pdbx_description
1 polymer ?
#
loop_
_entity_poly.entity_id
_entity_poly.type
_entity_poly.pdbx_seq_one_letter_code
_entity_poly.pdbx_strand_id
1 'polypeptide(L)'
;MAFFRFLFHNQLMEKSSSKGFGWVIGMVVVLGAAGTAVWFSQQPAPSTSPQVATPAPANPVASQTPPRSLPASSLENRPAPPTTPTPSPEPAPANPARAAAALEEIDTVLRDQSIPLDAAAQRLVRLASDATVPDQIRNDALQHAMNLLPDEAFNSVDAMIKTKATPPELLDLLFHEIHNRPVEVQLPTAFLLMKERAGEEISQQARDLLSFHLEKDLGDDPSAWSAAVQEATAKAAQATQ
;
A
#
# COMPACT_ATOMS: atom_id res chain seq x y z
N MET A 1 -22.80 -2.33 -5.95
CA MET A 1 -22.47 -3.08 -4.72
C MET A 1 -21.71 -2.14 -3.81
N ALA A 2 -22.44 -1.46 -2.94
CA ALA A 2 -21.94 -0.52 -1.94
C ALA A 2 -22.59 -0.92 -0.61
N PHE A 3 -21.92 -0.61 0.51
CA PHE A 3 -22.20 -1.00 1.90
C PHE A 3 -21.38 -2.19 2.41
N PHE A 4 -20.19 -1.90 2.93
CA PHE A 4 -19.78 -2.23 4.31
C PHE A 4 -18.48 -1.46 4.61
N ARG A 5 -18.62 -0.19 4.99
CA ARG A 5 -17.52 0.61 5.57
C ARG A 5 -18.12 1.51 6.64
N PHE A 6 -18.37 0.95 7.82
CA PHE A 6 -18.61 1.73 9.04
C PHE A 6 -18.50 0.81 10.26
N LEU A 7 -17.94 1.38 11.34
CA LEU A 7 -17.78 0.85 12.70
C LEU A 7 -16.44 0.16 13.00
N PHE A 8 -15.45 0.96 13.38
CA PHE A 8 -14.76 0.77 14.67
C PHE A 8 -14.40 2.15 15.23
N HIS A 9 -15.24 2.63 16.16
CA HIS A 9 -14.97 3.78 17.02
C HIS A 9 -15.51 3.45 18.42
N ASN A 10 -14.61 3.45 19.40
CA ASN A 10 -14.81 3.51 20.85
C ASN A 10 -15.61 2.43 21.59
N GLN A 11 -14.89 1.69 22.45
CA GLN A 11 -15.23 1.23 23.80
C GLN A 11 -13.97 0.56 24.40
N LEU A 12 -13.52 0.71 25.65
CA LEU A 12 -13.66 1.67 26.76
C LEU A 12 -12.59 1.23 27.80
N MET A 13 -12.15 2.17 28.64
CA MET A 13 -11.20 1.97 29.75
C MET A 13 -11.71 1.10 30.92
N GLU A 14 -10.77 0.81 31.84
CA GLU A 14 -10.85 0.26 33.22
C GLU A 14 -10.81 -1.27 33.33
N LYS A 15 -10.02 -1.94 34.19
CA LYS A 15 -9.23 -1.56 35.37
C LYS A 15 -8.35 -2.78 35.72
N SER A 16 -7.09 -2.60 36.09
CA SER A 16 -6.53 -3.36 37.23
C SER A 16 -5.25 -2.73 37.74
N SER A 17 -5.31 -2.37 39.01
CA SER A 17 -4.24 -1.87 39.85
C SER A 17 -3.40 -3.04 40.34
N SER A 18 -2.07 -2.96 40.23
CA SER A 18 -1.21 -3.52 41.26
C SER A 18 0.03 -2.65 41.46
N LYS A 19 0.24 -2.32 42.72
CA LYS A 19 1.28 -1.45 43.27
C LYS A 19 2.58 -2.25 43.47
N GLY A 20 3.73 -1.61 43.25
CA GLY A 20 5.03 -2.05 43.78
C GLY A 20 6.20 -1.55 42.93
N PHE A 21 6.79 -0.38 43.23
CA PHE A 21 8.05 -0.23 44.00
C PHE A 21 9.29 -0.78 43.24
N GLY A 22 10.33 -0.04 42.88
CA GLY A 22 10.81 1.25 43.36
C GLY A 22 11.87 1.93 42.46
N TRP A 23 12.27 3.09 42.96
CA TRP A 23 13.12 4.17 42.43
C TRP A 23 14.59 3.80 42.11
N VAL A 24 15.26 4.57 41.22
CA VAL A 24 16.30 5.60 41.55
C VAL A 24 16.64 6.49 40.32
N ILE A 25 16.25 7.77 40.42
CA ILE A 25 16.94 9.05 40.19
C ILE A 25 18.11 9.12 39.17
N GLY A 26 17.97 10.07 38.23
CA GLY A 26 19.07 10.70 37.50
C GLY A 26 18.64 12.02 36.88
N MET A 27 18.41 13.04 37.71
CA MET A 27 17.98 14.39 37.34
C MET A 27 19.21 15.27 37.07
N VAL A 28 19.33 15.84 35.87
CA VAL A 28 20.11 17.08 35.64
C VAL A 28 19.24 18.04 34.83
N VAL A 29 18.92 19.16 35.48
CA VAL A 29 18.22 20.33 34.95
C VAL A 29 19.24 21.39 34.59
N VAL A 30 19.17 21.94 33.38
CA VAL A 30 19.51 23.34 33.04
C VAL A 30 18.59 23.76 31.88
N LEU A 31 17.47 24.43 32.12
CA LEU A 31 17.27 25.90 32.14
C LEU A 31 17.68 26.65 30.86
N GLY A 32 16.67 27.13 30.13
CA GLY A 32 16.74 28.13 29.06
C GLY A 32 15.36 28.29 28.42
N ALA A 33 14.42 28.98 29.10
CA ALA A 33 14.17 30.41 29.03
C ALA A 33 13.53 30.91 27.71
N ALA A 34 12.30 31.42 27.89
CA ALA A 34 11.67 32.52 27.16
C ALA A 34 11.26 32.32 25.69
N GLY A 35 9.95 32.40 25.45
CA GLY A 35 9.39 32.52 24.10
C GLY A 35 7.86 32.51 24.10
N THR A 36 7.26 33.60 24.56
CA THR A 36 5.84 33.92 24.51
C THR A 36 5.26 33.95 23.09
N ALA A 37 4.06 33.40 22.88
CA ALA A 37 3.05 33.98 21.99
C ALA A 37 1.66 33.37 22.26
N VAL A 38 0.86 34.08 23.06
CA VAL A 38 -0.60 33.96 23.05
C VAL A 38 -1.09 34.60 21.76
N TRP A 39 -1.66 33.83 20.84
CA TRP A 39 -2.36 34.37 19.67
C TRP A 39 -3.79 33.85 19.66
N PHE A 40 -4.63 34.58 20.38
CA PHE A 40 -6.08 34.55 20.28
C PHE A 40 -6.47 35.66 19.29
N SER A 41 -6.84 35.30 18.06
CA SER A 41 -7.43 36.23 17.08
C SER A 41 -8.50 35.52 16.26
N GLN A 42 -9.74 35.72 16.71
CA GLN A 42 -10.94 36.06 15.93
C GLN A 42 -11.07 35.44 14.52
N GLN A 43 -12.00 34.48 14.37
CA GLN A 43 -12.63 34.18 13.10
C GLN A 43 -13.87 35.08 12.89
N PRO A 44 -13.92 35.93 11.86
CA PRO A 44 -15.16 36.45 11.32
C PRO A 44 -15.87 35.37 10.48
N ALA A 45 -17.20 35.43 10.51
CA ALA A 45 -18.17 34.54 9.89
C ALA A 45 -18.12 34.53 8.33
N PRO A 46 -18.87 33.64 7.66
CA PRO A 46 -18.72 33.35 6.23
C PRO A 46 -19.38 34.42 5.36
N SER A 47 -18.67 34.83 4.30
CA SER A 47 -19.24 35.69 3.27
C SER A 47 -19.80 34.87 2.11
N THR A 48 -21.12 34.96 1.98
CA THR A 48 -21.94 34.60 0.83
C THR A 48 -21.52 35.37 -0.44
N SER A 49 -21.71 34.72 -1.59
CA SER A 49 -21.30 35.01 -2.98
C SER A 49 -21.58 36.42 -3.54
N PRO A 50 -21.01 36.78 -4.71
CA PRO A 50 -21.71 36.50 -5.98
C PRO A 50 -20.84 36.05 -7.17
N GLN A 51 -21.49 35.21 -7.97
CA GLN A 51 -21.20 34.74 -9.32
C GLN A 51 -20.91 35.90 -10.30
N VAL A 52 -19.82 35.83 -11.06
CA VAL A 52 -19.59 36.63 -12.28
C VAL A 52 -19.09 35.68 -13.39
N ALA A 53 -19.80 35.71 -14.51
CA ALA A 53 -19.58 34.89 -15.69
C ALA A 53 -18.28 35.29 -16.42
N THR A 54 -17.47 34.31 -16.79
CA THR A 54 -16.34 34.49 -17.71
C THR A 54 -16.76 34.12 -19.13
N PRO A 55 -16.66 35.02 -20.12
CA PRO A 55 -16.86 34.67 -21.52
C PRO A 55 -15.61 34.01 -22.12
N ALA A 56 -15.87 33.02 -22.98
CA ALA A 56 -14.87 32.31 -23.78
C ALA A 56 -14.26 33.20 -24.88
N PRO A 57 -12.95 33.11 -25.17
CA PRO A 57 -12.39 33.62 -26.40
C PRO A 57 -12.36 32.55 -27.49
N ALA A 58 -13.08 32.82 -28.58
CA ALA A 58 -12.93 32.17 -29.88
C ALA A 58 -11.70 32.71 -30.61
N ASN A 59 -10.85 31.84 -31.15
CA ASN A 59 -9.77 32.22 -32.07
C ASN A 59 -10.09 31.73 -33.50
N PRO A 60 -10.02 32.60 -34.52
CA PRO A 60 -10.25 32.24 -35.93
C PRO A 60 -8.97 31.86 -36.71
N VAL A 61 -9.12 30.80 -37.52
CA VAL A 61 -8.70 30.56 -38.93
C VAL A 61 -7.35 31.10 -39.48
N ALA A 62 -6.49 30.13 -39.81
CA ALA A 62 -5.68 29.89 -41.04
C ALA A 62 -4.91 31.01 -41.78
N SER A 63 -3.62 30.77 -42.07
CA SER A 63 -3.11 30.36 -43.42
C SER A 63 -1.62 30.71 -43.68
N GLN A 64 -0.95 29.82 -44.45
CA GLN A 64 0.15 30.02 -45.41
C GLN A 64 1.64 29.76 -45.02
N THR A 65 2.17 28.74 -45.72
CA THR A 65 3.57 28.28 -45.98
C THR A 65 4.34 29.24 -46.92
N PRO A 66 5.70 29.15 -47.11
CA PRO A 66 6.36 28.05 -47.86
C PRO A 66 7.85 27.77 -47.42
N PRO A 67 8.73 27.16 -48.24
CA PRO A 67 9.31 25.84 -47.98
C PRO A 67 10.79 25.86 -47.55
N ARG A 68 11.26 24.82 -46.85
CA ARG A 68 12.69 24.58 -46.66
C ARG A 68 13.07 23.17 -47.08
N SER A 69 13.73 23.07 -48.23
CA SER A 69 14.38 21.87 -48.73
C SER A 69 15.66 21.58 -47.93
N LEU A 70 15.82 20.36 -47.43
CA LEU A 70 17.10 19.76 -47.06
C LEU A 70 17.05 18.23 -47.29
N PRO A 71 18.21 17.58 -47.51
CA PRO A 71 18.35 16.49 -48.47
C PRO A 71 18.04 15.10 -47.94
N ALA A 72 17.81 14.21 -48.90
CA ALA A 72 17.63 12.78 -48.73
C ALA A 72 18.76 12.13 -47.90
N SER A 73 18.38 11.45 -46.83
CA SER A 73 19.10 10.29 -46.31
C SER A 73 18.20 9.08 -46.46
N SER A 74 18.42 8.39 -47.56
CA SER A 74 18.01 7.01 -47.77
C SER A 74 18.84 6.13 -46.82
N LEU A 75 18.22 5.65 -45.75
CA LEU A 75 18.70 4.50 -45.00
C LEU A 75 17.55 3.51 -44.83
N GLU A 76 17.60 2.48 -45.66
CA GLU A 76 17.32 1.11 -45.27
C GLU A 76 15.97 0.83 -44.59
N ASN A 77 14.93 0.82 -45.42
CA ASN A 77 13.67 0.15 -45.12
C ASN A 77 13.90 -1.38 -45.08
N ARG A 78 14.37 -1.89 -43.94
CA ARG A 78 14.45 -3.33 -43.66
C ARG A 78 13.14 -3.77 -43.02
N PRO A 79 12.33 -4.65 -43.66
CA PRO A 79 11.18 -5.25 -42.99
C PRO A 79 11.70 -6.03 -41.77
N ALA A 80 11.24 -5.65 -40.58
CA ALA A 80 11.36 -6.52 -39.42
C ALA A 80 10.62 -7.84 -39.73
N PRO A 81 11.20 -9.02 -39.42
CA PRO A 81 10.45 -10.26 -39.52
C PRO A 81 9.22 -10.17 -38.60
N PRO A 82 8.06 -10.71 -38.99
CA PRO A 82 6.92 -10.79 -38.10
C PRO A 82 7.32 -11.60 -36.88
N THR A 83 7.44 -10.95 -35.73
CA THR A 83 7.43 -11.61 -34.43
C THR A 83 6.05 -12.23 -34.28
N THR A 84 5.97 -13.53 -34.57
CA THR A 84 4.86 -14.37 -34.14
C THR A 84 4.64 -14.08 -32.65
N PRO A 85 3.41 -13.75 -32.19
CA PRO A 85 3.15 -13.67 -30.77
C PRO A 85 3.43 -15.06 -30.19
N THR A 86 4.47 -15.14 -29.37
CA THR A 86 4.68 -16.30 -28.49
C THR A 86 3.36 -16.50 -27.74
N PRO A 87 2.68 -17.66 -27.88
CA PRO A 87 1.50 -17.92 -27.09
C PRO A 87 1.92 -17.81 -25.63
N SER A 88 1.28 -16.89 -24.90
CA SER A 88 1.37 -16.84 -23.45
C SER A 88 1.14 -18.26 -22.95
N PRO A 89 2.02 -18.83 -22.11
CA PRO A 89 1.84 -20.18 -21.62
C PRO A 89 0.47 -20.26 -20.96
N GLU A 90 -0.42 -21.05 -21.58
CA GLU A 90 -1.74 -21.34 -21.04
C GLU A 90 -1.52 -21.88 -19.62
N PRO A 91 -2.08 -21.23 -18.58
CA PRO A 91 -1.88 -21.67 -17.22
C PRO A 91 -2.36 -23.12 -17.10
N ALA A 92 -1.52 -23.97 -16.49
CA ALA A 92 -1.84 -25.37 -16.31
C ALA A 92 -3.25 -25.52 -15.74
N PRO A 93 -4.07 -26.47 -16.23
CA PRO A 93 -5.46 -26.59 -15.82
C PRO A 93 -5.52 -26.78 -14.30
N ALA A 94 -6.06 -25.79 -13.61
CA ALA A 94 -6.23 -25.86 -12.18
C ALA A 94 -7.09 -27.07 -11.83
N ASN A 95 -6.69 -27.82 -10.80
CA ASN A 95 -7.45 -28.98 -10.35
C ASN A 95 -8.85 -28.51 -9.91
N PRO A 96 -9.94 -28.90 -10.60
CA PRO A 96 -11.28 -28.40 -10.30
C PRO A 96 -11.73 -28.78 -8.89
N ALA A 97 -11.28 -29.93 -8.37
CA ALA A 97 -11.55 -30.35 -7.00
C ALA A 97 -10.87 -29.43 -5.99
N ARG A 98 -9.64 -28.98 -6.27
CA ARG A 98 -8.92 -28.03 -5.40
C ARG A 98 -9.61 -26.67 -5.40
N ALA A 99 -10.04 -26.19 -6.55
CA ALA A 99 -10.78 -24.94 -6.71
C ALA A 99 -12.10 -24.95 -5.91
N ALA A 100 -12.90 -26.01 -6.06
CA ALA A 100 -14.15 -26.17 -5.32
C ALA A 100 -13.93 -26.21 -3.81
N ALA A 101 -12.91 -26.96 -3.35
CA ALA A 101 -12.56 -27.01 -1.92
C ALA A 101 -12.09 -25.66 -1.37
N ALA A 102 -11.36 -24.87 -2.16
CA ALA A 102 -10.92 -23.54 -1.74
C ALA A 102 -12.08 -22.55 -1.61
N LEU A 103 -13.04 -22.57 -2.56
CA LEU A 103 -14.25 -21.74 -2.47
C LEU A 103 -15.10 -22.09 -1.25
N GLU A 104 -15.30 -23.38 -0.98
CA GLU A 104 -16.02 -23.85 0.20
C GLU A 104 -15.31 -23.42 1.50
N GLU A 105 -13.97 -23.45 1.51
CA GLU A 105 -13.22 -22.97 2.68
C GLU A 105 -13.36 -21.47 2.89
N ILE A 106 -13.33 -20.64 1.83
CA ILE A 106 -13.62 -19.20 1.95
C ILE A 106 -15.02 -18.99 2.53
N ASP A 107 -16.04 -19.64 1.97
CA ASP A 107 -17.43 -19.50 2.44
C ASP A 107 -17.59 -19.93 3.91
N THR A 108 -17.00 -21.08 4.26
CA THR A 108 -17.02 -21.61 5.63
C THR A 108 -16.36 -20.63 6.59
N VAL A 109 -15.16 -20.15 6.27
CA VAL A 109 -14.40 -19.23 7.14
C VAL A 109 -15.12 -17.91 7.35
N LEU A 110 -15.82 -17.41 6.34
CA LEU A 110 -16.56 -16.14 6.42
C LEU A 110 -17.93 -16.27 7.12
N ARG A 111 -18.55 -17.46 7.11
CA ARG A 111 -19.87 -17.69 7.72
C ARG A 111 -19.82 -18.23 9.14
N ASP A 112 -18.78 -18.98 9.49
CA ASP A 112 -18.67 -19.61 10.80
C ASP A 112 -18.21 -18.61 11.86
N GLN A 113 -19.19 -18.04 12.57
CA GLN A 113 -18.96 -17.08 13.67
C GLN A 113 -18.26 -17.69 14.89
N SER A 114 -18.06 -19.01 14.93
CA SER A 114 -17.29 -19.65 16.00
C SER A 114 -15.78 -19.57 15.76
N ILE A 115 -15.34 -19.24 14.54
CA ILE A 115 -13.92 -19.07 14.20
C ILE A 115 -13.46 -17.67 14.66
N PRO A 116 -12.42 -17.59 15.51
CA PRO A 116 -11.81 -16.30 15.87
C PRO A 116 -11.34 -15.52 14.63
N LEU A 117 -11.47 -14.20 14.66
CA LEU A 117 -11.19 -13.34 13.51
C LEU A 117 -9.75 -13.47 12.98
N ASP A 118 -8.78 -13.57 13.89
CA ASP A 118 -7.37 -13.77 13.58
C ASP A 118 -7.12 -15.14 12.94
N ALA A 119 -7.79 -16.18 13.42
CA ALA A 119 -7.74 -17.52 12.83
C ALA A 119 -8.36 -17.53 11.43
N ALA A 120 -9.50 -16.85 11.24
CA ALA A 120 -10.15 -16.70 9.93
C ALA A 120 -9.23 -16.00 8.93
N ALA A 121 -8.64 -14.87 9.34
CA ALA A 121 -7.68 -14.12 8.53
C ALA A 121 -6.48 -14.98 8.12
N GLN A 122 -5.86 -15.71 9.06
CA GLN A 122 -4.73 -16.59 8.78
C GLN A 122 -5.09 -17.72 7.80
N ARG A 123 -6.30 -18.30 7.89
CA ARG A 123 -6.76 -19.32 6.94
C ARG A 123 -6.86 -18.76 5.53
N LEU A 124 -7.40 -17.55 5.39
CA LEU A 124 -7.51 -16.87 4.10
C LEU A 124 -6.16 -16.47 3.52
N VAL A 125 -5.20 -15.99 4.34
CA VAL A 125 -3.81 -15.75 3.91
C VAL A 125 -3.16 -17.04 3.39
N ARG A 126 -3.38 -18.17 4.07
CA ARG A 126 -2.86 -19.47 3.61
C ARG A 126 -3.45 -19.87 2.26
N LEU A 127 -4.76 -19.70 2.06
CA LEU A 127 -5.40 -19.96 0.76
C LEU A 127 -4.83 -19.06 -0.34
N ALA A 128 -4.67 -17.76 -0.07
CA ALA A 128 -4.08 -16.82 -1.02
C ALA A 128 -2.61 -17.16 -1.36
N SER A 129 -1.88 -17.78 -0.42
CA SER A 129 -0.48 -18.20 -0.60
C SER A 129 -0.34 -19.55 -1.30
N ASP A 130 -1.42 -20.32 -1.44
CA ASP A 130 -1.40 -21.67 -2.02
C ASP A 130 -1.41 -21.60 -3.55
N ALA A 131 -0.25 -21.82 -4.17
CA ALA A 131 -0.09 -21.82 -5.63
C ALA A 131 -0.87 -22.94 -6.35
N THR A 132 -1.46 -23.90 -5.64
CA THR A 132 -2.35 -24.92 -6.23
C THR A 132 -3.79 -24.43 -6.41
N VAL A 133 -4.13 -23.29 -5.79
CA VAL A 133 -5.44 -22.64 -5.90
C VAL A 133 -5.43 -21.70 -7.11
N PRO A 134 -6.50 -21.64 -7.93
CA PRO A 134 -6.61 -20.65 -9.01
C PRO A 134 -6.41 -19.21 -8.53
N ASP A 135 -5.70 -18.40 -9.31
CA ASP A 135 -5.32 -17.03 -8.93
C ASP A 135 -6.51 -16.12 -8.61
N GLN A 136 -7.66 -16.32 -9.26
CA GLN A 136 -8.88 -15.58 -8.93
C GLN A 136 -9.37 -15.90 -7.50
N ILE A 137 -9.38 -17.17 -7.11
CA ILE A 137 -9.78 -17.59 -5.76
C ILE A 137 -8.76 -17.12 -4.72
N ARG A 138 -7.47 -17.11 -5.09
CA ARG A 138 -6.40 -16.56 -4.25
C ARG A 138 -6.59 -15.05 -4.01
N ASN A 139 -6.97 -14.30 -5.04
CA ASN A 139 -7.30 -12.87 -4.93
C ASN A 139 -8.49 -12.65 -3.99
N ASP A 140 -9.58 -13.39 -4.18
CA ASP A 140 -10.77 -13.28 -3.32
C ASP A 140 -10.42 -13.59 -1.86
N ALA A 141 -9.66 -14.67 -1.61
CA ALA A 141 -9.19 -15.03 -0.28
C ALA A 141 -8.33 -13.91 0.32
N LEU A 142 -7.40 -13.34 -0.46
CA LEU A 142 -6.54 -12.26 0.01
C LEU A 142 -7.33 -11.00 0.35
N GLN A 143 -8.25 -10.59 -0.51
CA GLN A 143 -9.10 -9.42 -0.28
C GLN A 143 -9.90 -9.55 1.03
N HIS A 144 -10.44 -10.74 1.30
CA HIS A 144 -11.09 -11.00 2.58
C HIS A 144 -10.09 -11.00 3.73
N ALA A 145 -8.93 -11.63 3.59
CA ALA A 145 -7.89 -11.62 4.62
C ALA A 145 -7.47 -10.19 5.01
N MET A 146 -7.29 -9.29 4.04
CA MET A 146 -6.87 -7.91 4.28
C MET A 146 -7.87 -7.13 5.14
N ASN A 147 -9.16 -7.42 5.01
CA ASN A 147 -10.21 -6.80 5.82
C ASN A 147 -10.27 -7.35 7.25
N LEU A 148 -9.76 -8.56 7.50
CA LEU A 148 -9.81 -9.22 8.81
C LEU A 148 -8.49 -9.16 9.57
N LEU A 149 -7.36 -8.96 8.86
CA LEU A 149 -6.04 -8.88 9.48
C LEU A 149 -5.87 -7.60 10.29
N PRO A 150 -5.64 -7.71 11.61
CA PRO A 150 -5.22 -6.59 12.40
C PRO A 150 -3.77 -6.22 12.04
N ASP A 151 -3.40 -4.98 12.33
CA ASP A 151 -2.09 -4.43 11.95
C ASP A 151 -0.93 -5.19 12.58
N GLU A 152 -1.09 -5.70 13.81
CA GLU A 152 -0.09 -6.48 14.53
C GLU A 152 0.21 -7.84 13.88
N ALA A 153 -0.74 -8.37 13.10
CA ALA A 153 -0.62 -9.64 12.39
C ALA A 153 -0.35 -9.49 10.89
N PHE A 154 -0.14 -8.25 10.41
CA PHE A 154 0.03 -7.99 8.99
C PHE A 154 1.29 -8.65 8.41
N ASN A 155 2.31 -8.88 9.24
CA ASN A 155 3.51 -9.65 8.88
C ASN A 155 3.22 -11.11 8.42
N SER A 156 2.00 -11.62 8.60
CA SER A 156 1.59 -12.93 8.09
C SER A 156 1.65 -13.05 6.57
N VAL A 157 1.62 -11.93 5.82
CA VAL A 157 1.73 -11.93 4.34
C VAL A 157 3.17 -11.87 3.83
N ASP A 158 4.15 -11.71 4.71
CA ASP A 158 5.57 -11.62 4.35
C ASP A 158 6.04 -12.79 3.48
N ALA A 159 5.58 -14.00 3.79
CA ALA A 159 5.95 -15.20 3.06
C ALA A 159 5.44 -15.16 1.62
N MET A 160 4.26 -14.59 1.40
CA MET A 160 3.69 -14.38 0.08
C MET A 160 4.53 -13.38 -0.72
N ILE A 161 4.94 -12.26 -0.10
CA ILE A 161 5.78 -11.25 -0.78
C ILE A 161 7.15 -11.82 -1.15
N LYS A 162 7.76 -12.64 -0.28
CA LYS A 162 9.07 -13.27 -0.52
C LYS A 162 9.01 -14.41 -1.55
N THR A 163 7.82 -14.88 -1.90
CA THR A 163 7.64 -15.99 -2.84
C THR A 163 7.65 -15.48 -4.28
N LYS A 164 8.70 -15.82 -5.05
CA LYS A 164 8.85 -15.39 -6.46
C LYS A 164 7.71 -15.83 -7.39
N ALA A 165 6.97 -16.87 -7.01
CA ALA A 165 5.84 -17.40 -7.78
C ALA A 165 4.51 -16.73 -7.41
N THR A 166 4.51 -15.72 -6.53
CA THR A 166 3.31 -14.96 -6.21
C THR A 166 2.91 -14.12 -7.43
N PRO A 167 1.64 -14.23 -7.89
CA PRO A 167 1.11 -13.41 -8.97
C PRO A 167 1.26 -11.91 -8.67
N PRO A 168 1.66 -11.09 -9.64
CA PRO A 168 1.76 -9.64 -9.48
C PRO A 168 0.48 -9.00 -8.94
N GLU A 169 -0.69 -9.51 -9.32
CA GLU A 169 -2.00 -9.00 -8.90
C GLU A 169 -2.22 -9.13 -7.38
N LEU A 170 -1.69 -10.21 -6.76
CA LEU A 170 -1.76 -10.34 -5.30
C LEU A 170 -0.83 -9.33 -4.61
N LEU A 171 0.33 -9.06 -5.20
CA LEU A 171 1.29 -8.09 -4.67
C LEU A 171 0.77 -6.65 -4.83
N ASP A 172 0.08 -6.38 -5.94
CA ASP A 172 -0.61 -5.11 -6.20
C ASP A 172 -1.73 -4.86 -5.19
N LEU A 173 -2.56 -5.88 -4.91
CA LEU A 173 -3.59 -5.80 -3.88
C LEU A 173 -2.96 -5.53 -2.50
N LEU A 174 -1.89 -6.24 -2.13
CA LEU A 174 -1.16 -5.97 -0.88
C LEU A 174 -0.63 -4.53 -0.82
N PHE A 175 -0.07 -4.02 -1.92
CA PHE A 175 0.45 -2.66 -2.00
C PHE A 175 -0.68 -1.62 -1.81
N HIS A 176 -1.83 -1.81 -2.46
CA HIS A 176 -2.98 -0.95 -2.27
C HIS A 176 -3.51 -0.97 -0.83
N GLU A 177 -3.50 -2.13 -0.18
CA GLU A 177 -4.01 -2.26 1.18
C GLU A 177 -3.12 -1.60 2.23
N ILE A 178 -1.80 -1.59 2.05
CA ILE A 178 -0.92 -0.92 3.02
C ILE A 178 -1.15 0.59 3.07
N HIS A 179 -1.58 1.25 1.99
CA HIS A 179 -1.88 2.69 2.01
C HIS A 179 -2.95 3.08 3.04
N ASN A 180 -3.80 2.14 3.45
CA ASN A 180 -4.85 2.36 4.44
C ASN A 180 -4.44 1.98 5.87
N ARG A 181 -3.16 1.66 6.11
CA ARG A 181 -2.63 1.15 7.39
C ARG A 181 -1.74 2.17 8.09
N PRO A 182 -1.44 2.01 9.39
CA PRO A 182 -0.49 2.86 10.09
C PRO A 182 0.93 2.73 9.51
N VAL A 183 1.78 3.75 9.77
CA VAL A 183 3.15 3.86 9.22
C VAL A 183 4.01 2.65 9.62
N GLU A 184 3.76 2.12 10.82
CA GLU A 184 4.42 0.95 11.40
C GLU A 184 4.21 -0.32 10.57
N VAL A 185 3.14 -0.38 9.78
CA VAL A 185 2.87 -1.46 8.82
C VAL A 185 3.32 -1.06 7.42
N GLN A 186 3.05 0.17 7.01
CA GLN A 186 3.39 0.67 5.67
C GLN A 186 4.87 0.49 5.34
N LEU A 187 5.77 0.99 6.19
CA LEU A 187 7.19 1.05 5.86
C LEU A 187 7.84 -0.34 5.77
N PRO A 188 7.65 -1.26 6.74
CA PRO A 188 8.22 -2.60 6.63
C PRO A 188 7.69 -3.36 5.41
N THR A 189 6.40 -3.26 5.10
CA THR A 189 5.84 -3.95 3.94
C THR A 189 6.29 -3.34 2.62
N ALA A 190 6.31 -2.01 2.49
CA ALA A 190 6.81 -1.33 1.30
C ALA A 190 8.29 -1.68 1.05
N PHE A 191 9.11 -1.72 2.10
CA PHE A 191 10.48 -2.18 2.00
C PHE A 191 10.59 -3.60 1.46
N LEU A 192 9.72 -4.51 1.93
CA LEU A 192 9.72 -5.88 1.45
C LEU A 192 9.30 -5.98 -0.02
N LEU A 193 8.26 -5.26 -0.44
CA LEU A 193 7.80 -5.20 -1.84
C LEU A 193 8.87 -4.64 -2.78
N MET A 194 9.53 -3.56 -2.37
CA MET A 194 10.65 -2.96 -3.11
C MET A 194 11.83 -3.95 -3.24
N LYS A 195 12.20 -4.64 -2.16
CA LYS A 195 13.39 -5.49 -2.10
C LYS A 195 13.20 -6.83 -2.82
N GLU A 196 12.04 -7.47 -2.68
CA GLU A 196 11.77 -8.81 -3.23
C GLU A 196 11.37 -8.79 -4.72
N ARG A 197 11.45 -7.62 -5.38
CA ARG A 197 11.17 -7.43 -6.81
C ARG A 197 9.77 -7.89 -7.19
N ALA A 198 8.75 -7.31 -6.55
CA ALA A 198 7.33 -7.58 -6.79
C ALA A 198 6.82 -7.24 -8.22
N GLY A 199 7.70 -7.09 -9.21
CA GLY A 199 7.46 -6.42 -10.48
C GLY A 199 8.10 -5.02 -10.49
N GLU A 200 8.51 -4.53 -11.66
CA GLU A 200 9.19 -3.23 -11.79
C GLU A 200 8.31 -2.09 -11.28
N GLU A 201 7.03 -2.09 -11.67
CA GLU A 201 6.05 -1.07 -11.27
C GLU A 201 5.81 -1.07 -9.75
N ILE A 202 5.46 -2.21 -9.15
CA ILE A 202 5.20 -2.30 -7.71
C ILE A 202 6.46 -1.98 -6.90
N SER A 203 7.64 -2.43 -7.36
CA SER A 203 8.90 -2.12 -6.68
C SER A 203 9.21 -0.63 -6.69
N GLN A 204 8.90 0.06 -7.79
CA GLN A 204 9.07 1.51 -7.91
C GLN A 204 8.05 2.25 -7.04
N GLN A 205 6.77 1.88 -7.07
CA GLN A 205 5.74 2.48 -6.23
C GLN A 205 6.06 2.31 -4.74
N ALA A 206 6.58 1.14 -4.34
CA ALA A 206 7.04 0.89 -2.99
C ALA A 206 8.25 1.76 -2.61
N ARG A 207 9.20 1.98 -3.52
CA ARG A 207 10.30 2.94 -3.32
C ARG A 207 9.79 4.37 -3.17
N ASP A 208 8.80 4.77 -3.97
CA ASP A 208 8.22 6.11 -3.91
C ASP A 208 7.50 6.34 -2.58
N LEU A 209 6.74 5.35 -2.09
CA LEU A 209 6.10 5.38 -0.77
C LEU A 209 7.13 5.50 0.36
N LEU A 210 8.22 4.74 0.29
CA LEU A 210 9.31 4.84 1.26
C LEU A 210 9.98 6.22 1.20
N SER A 211 10.26 6.73 0.00
CA SER A 211 10.88 8.04 -0.19
C SER A 211 10.02 9.17 0.36
N PHE A 212 8.71 9.06 0.18
CA PHE A 212 7.73 10.00 0.71
C PHE A 212 7.76 10.07 2.24
N HIS A 213 7.67 8.93 2.92
CA HIS A 213 7.65 8.89 4.39
C HIS A 213 9.00 9.19 5.04
N LEU A 214 10.10 8.84 4.37
CA LEU A 214 11.46 9.05 4.87
C LEU A 214 12.07 10.40 4.47
N GLU A 215 11.36 11.15 3.60
CA GLU A 215 11.80 12.41 2.99
C GLU A 215 13.17 12.32 2.28
N LYS A 216 13.54 11.12 1.83
CA LYS A 216 14.88 10.79 1.28
C LYS A 216 14.77 9.68 0.25
N ASP A 217 15.51 9.83 -0.84
CA ASP A 217 15.82 8.72 -1.75
C ASP A 217 17.19 8.14 -1.38
N LEU A 218 17.21 6.86 -1.02
CA LEU A 218 18.43 6.13 -0.64
C LEU A 218 18.98 5.29 -1.80
N GLY A 219 18.47 5.49 -3.02
CA GLY A 219 18.94 4.85 -4.24
C GLY A 219 18.85 3.34 -4.17
N ASP A 220 19.90 2.66 -4.65
CA ASP A 220 19.95 1.20 -4.76
C ASP A 220 20.70 0.53 -3.59
N ASP A 221 20.65 1.11 -2.38
CA ASP A 221 21.22 0.52 -1.17
C ASP A 221 20.12 -0.05 -0.25
N PRO A 222 19.80 -1.36 -0.34
CA PRO A 222 18.82 -1.99 0.54
C PRO A 222 19.16 -1.90 2.03
N SER A 223 20.44 -1.77 2.38
CA SER A 223 20.86 -1.67 3.79
C SER A 223 20.53 -0.29 4.35
N ALA A 224 20.77 0.77 3.56
CA ALA A 224 20.36 2.12 3.91
C ALA A 224 18.83 2.22 4.07
N TRP A 225 18.07 1.66 3.12
CA TRP A 225 16.60 1.58 3.22
C TRP A 225 16.15 0.84 4.48
N SER A 226 16.72 -0.34 4.76
CA SER A 226 16.38 -1.12 5.95
C SER A 226 16.63 -0.35 7.24
N ALA A 227 17.77 0.35 7.35
CA ALA A 227 18.11 1.13 8.54
C ALA A 227 17.13 2.29 8.74
N ALA A 228 16.82 3.03 7.67
CA ALA A 228 15.88 4.15 7.73
C ALA A 228 14.45 3.70 8.08
N VAL A 229 13.99 2.57 7.53
CA VAL A 229 12.69 1.98 7.86
C VAL A 229 12.61 1.56 9.33
N GLN A 230 13.66 0.92 9.86
CA GLN A 230 13.71 0.53 11.27
C GLN A 230 13.66 1.75 12.19
N GLU A 231 14.43 2.79 11.90
CA GLU A 231 14.42 4.04 12.66
C GLU A 231 13.04 4.71 12.64
N ALA A 232 12.44 4.87 11.45
CA ALA A 232 11.15 5.51 11.30
C ALA A 232 10.02 4.72 11.99
N THR A 233 10.03 3.40 11.87
CA THR A 233 9.06 2.51 12.52
C THR A 233 9.19 2.57 14.05
N ALA A 234 10.41 2.59 14.58
CA ALA A 234 10.65 2.74 16.02
C ALA A 234 10.17 4.10 16.55
N LYS A 235 10.35 5.17 15.77
CA LYS A 235 9.85 6.51 16.11
C LYS A 235 8.32 6.57 16.08
N ALA A 236 7.68 5.98 15.08
CA ALA A 236 6.22 5.94 14.97
C ALA A 236 5.60 5.18 16.17
N ALA A 237 6.16 4.02 16.52
CA ALA A 237 5.70 3.23 17.66
C ALA A 237 5.79 3.96 19.02
N GLN A 238 6.72 4.90 19.17
CA GLN A 238 6.84 5.75 20.37
C GLN A 238 5.82 6.90 20.39
N ALA A 239 5.39 7.40 19.23
CA ALA A 239 4.44 8.49 19.14
C ALA A 239 2.98 8.06 19.43
N THR A 240 2.71 6.77 19.36
CA THR A 240 1.39 6.17 19.58
C THR A 240 1.15 5.76 21.06
N GLN A 241 2.17 5.87 21.93
CA GLN A 241 2.08 5.61 23.38
C GLN A 241 1.73 6.87 24.18
#